data_AF-A0A5E7BWS3-F1
#
_entry.id   AF-A0A5E7BWS3-F1
#
_cell.length_a   1.000
_cell.length_b   1.000
_cell.length_c   1.000
_cell.angle_alpha   90.00
_cell.angle_beta   90.00
_cell.angle_gamma   90.00
#
_symmetry.space_group_name_H-M   'P 1'
#
loop_
_entity.id
_entity.type
_entity.pdbx_description
1 polymer ?
#
loop_
_entity_poly.entity_id
_entity_poly.type
_entity_poly.pdbx_seq_one_letter_code
_entity_poly.pdbx_strand_id
1 'polypeptide(L)'
;MSISTMTKTLFGVDQPAIIADSQSFLQECSKLGFKTANISHINKLPKHSIVFSFSNDAAKRVFELANNTESKKCVFCATQVFDPTLDSALYSLDLLLKSDFEQALIAQRRVLNRLNSNDSFAMTGNGANAQIEIFSHAQPYALISEDIEENFIQSVAEFFEVHYAHMNPKTPSPFSFHGTLEISGILTVLRKPNPTLPSGLKIALRWLSDLISENGATLSVTNNVITSLKTNNDEHVKLLDLAAGHRGLKLTEFAIGVNENIATSINYKTNSQLNEGIRGVHLAIGDGSSGYHIDFLSPEVNVTPTYR
;
A
#
# COMPACT_ATOMS: atom_id res chain seq x y z
N MET A 1 -14.94 16.27 12.17
CA MET A 1 -13.55 15.77 12.15
C MET A 1 -12.65 16.92 11.74
N SER A 2 -11.55 17.17 12.44
CA SER A 2 -10.70 18.33 12.16
C SER A 2 -9.80 18.05 10.96
N ILE A 3 -10.07 18.72 9.83
CA ILE A 3 -9.22 18.82 8.62
C ILE A 3 -7.78 19.33 8.95
N SER A 4 -7.55 19.80 10.18
CA SER A 4 -6.36 20.57 10.56
C SER A 4 -5.05 19.78 10.68
N THR A 5 -5.09 18.46 10.85
CA THR A 5 -3.85 17.67 11.06
C THR A 5 -3.12 17.41 9.74
N MET A 6 -3.80 16.82 8.75
CA MET A 6 -3.22 16.49 7.44
C MET A 6 -2.79 17.73 6.63
N THR A 7 -3.58 18.80 6.70
CA THR A 7 -3.29 20.05 5.96
C THR A 7 -1.97 20.66 6.41
N LYS A 8 -1.73 20.76 7.72
CA LYS A 8 -0.50 21.35 8.27
C LYS A 8 0.77 20.59 7.93
N THR A 9 0.75 19.26 8.02
CA THR A 9 1.97 18.44 7.92
C THR A 9 2.51 18.32 6.48
N LEU A 10 1.62 18.32 5.47
CA LEU A 10 2.03 18.11 4.06
C LEU A 10 1.84 19.35 3.17
N PHE A 11 0.76 20.11 3.39
CA PHE A 11 0.35 21.23 2.53
C PHE A 11 0.44 22.59 3.24
N GLY A 12 0.92 22.62 4.49
CA GLY A 12 0.99 23.82 5.32
C GLY A 12 -0.39 24.36 5.69
N VAL A 13 -0.60 25.67 5.56
CA VAL A 13 -1.88 26.31 5.92
C VAL A 13 -2.95 26.17 4.82
N ASP A 14 -2.56 25.73 3.63
CA ASP A 14 -3.43 25.65 2.47
C ASP A 14 -4.17 24.30 2.42
N GLN A 15 -5.49 24.33 2.33
CA GLN A 15 -6.28 23.11 2.13
C GLN A 15 -6.11 22.59 0.69
N PRO A 16 -5.83 21.28 0.48
CA PRO A 16 -5.73 20.72 -0.85
C PRO A 16 -7.10 20.65 -1.54
N ALA A 17 -7.08 20.69 -2.87
CA ALA A 17 -8.26 20.36 -3.67
C ALA A 17 -8.33 18.84 -3.93
N ILE A 18 -9.54 18.29 -3.93
CA ILE A 18 -9.79 16.89 -4.32
C ILE A 18 -10.08 16.82 -5.82
N ILE A 19 -9.29 16.03 -6.54
CA ILE A 19 -9.45 15.81 -7.97
C ILE A 19 -9.84 14.35 -8.20
N ALA A 20 -10.85 14.09 -9.01
CA ALA A 20 -11.26 12.73 -9.37
C ALA A 20 -12.04 12.69 -10.67
N ASP A 21 -12.29 11.50 -11.21
CA ASP A 21 -13.21 11.24 -12.33
C ASP A 21 -14.59 10.74 -11.88
N SER A 22 -14.79 10.53 -10.57
CA SER A 22 -16.07 10.10 -9.98
C SER A 22 -16.89 11.30 -9.47
N GLN A 23 -18.00 11.62 -10.13
CA GLN A 23 -18.85 12.75 -9.74
C GLN A 23 -19.49 12.56 -8.36
N SER A 24 -19.90 11.34 -8.01
CA SER A 24 -20.48 11.04 -6.69
C SER A 24 -19.46 11.26 -5.58
N PHE A 25 -18.21 10.83 -5.77
CA PHE A 25 -17.13 11.07 -4.81
C PHE A 25 -16.83 12.55 -4.64
N LEU A 26 -16.77 13.31 -5.75
CA LEU A 26 -16.55 14.77 -5.71
C LEU A 26 -17.68 15.50 -4.99
N GLN A 27 -18.93 15.04 -5.11
CA GLN A 27 -20.07 15.60 -4.38
C GLN A 27 -19.94 15.38 -2.87
N GLU A 28 -19.58 14.17 -2.44
CA GLU A 28 -19.36 13.88 -1.01
C GLU A 28 -18.16 14.68 -0.45
N CYS A 29 -17.05 14.78 -1.19
CA CYS A 29 -15.91 15.59 -0.79
C CYS A 29 -16.26 17.08 -0.67
N SER A 30 -17.12 17.61 -1.55
CA SER A 30 -17.60 18.99 -1.47
C SER A 30 -18.45 19.23 -0.21
N LYS A 31 -19.29 18.27 0.19
CA LYS A 31 -20.05 18.33 1.47
C LYS A 31 -19.12 18.34 2.69
N LEU A 32 -17.95 17.72 2.59
CA LEU A 32 -16.89 17.77 3.61
C LEU A 32 -16.08 19.09 3.60
N GLY A 33 -16.40 20.02 2.69
CA GLY A 33 -15.79 21.34 2.60
C GLY A 33 -14.54 21.41 1.74
N PHE A 34 -14.22 20.38 0.95
CA PHE A 34 -13.11 20.44 0.00
C PHE A 34 -13.50 21.19 -1.27
N LYS A 35 -12.54 21.93 -1.85
CA LYS A 35 -12.62 22.31 -3.26
C LYS A 35 -12.47 21.06 -4.10
N THR A 36 -13.37 20.84 -5.05
CA THR A 36 -13.36 19.64 -5.89
C THR A 36 -13.35 20.00 -7.37
N ALA A 37 -12.69 19.19 -8.19
CA ALA A 37 -12.75 19.32 -9.64
C ALA A 37 -12.67 17.96 -10.33
N ASN A 38 -13.39 17.85 -11.45
CA ASN A 38 -13.29 16.65 -12.29
C ASN A 38 -11.98 16.71 -13.09
N ILE A 39 -11.21 15.62 -13.07
CA ILE A 39 -9.91 15.54 -13.75
C ILE A 39 -10.00 15.73 -15.27
N SER A 40 -11.15 15.39 -15.89
CA SER A 40 -11.37 15.58 -17.32
C SER A 40 -11.58 17.04 -17.72
N HIS A 41 -11.91 17.92 -16.78
CA HIS A 41 -12.26 19.32 -17.03
C HIS A 41 -11.14 20.31 -16.67
N ILE A 42 -9.98 19.82 -16.24
CA ILE A 42 -8.83 20.65 -15.88
C ILE A 42 -7.67 20.43 -16.84
N ASN A 43 -6.85 21.48 -16.98
CA ASN A 43 -5.66 21.49 -17.83
C ASN A 43 -4.36 21.54 -17.02
N LYS A 44 -4.45 21.85 -15.71
CA LYS A 44 -3.35 21.86 -14.75
C LYS A 44 -3.85 21.36 -13.40
N LEU A 45 -2.96 20.76 -12.61
CA LEU A 45 -3.25 20.43 -11.22
C LEU A 45 -3.28 21.72 -10.38
N PRO A 46 -4.16 21.79 -9.36
CA PRO A 46 -4.02 22.79 -8.31
C PRO A 46 -2.66 22.66 -7.61
N LYS A 47 -2.18 23.76 -7.01
CA LYS A 47 -0.90 23.79 -6.29
C LYS A 47 -0.80 22.66 -5.26
N HIS A 48 -1.84 22.44 -4.46
CA HIS A 48 -1.95 21.31 -3.54
C HIS A 48 -3.18 20.48 -3.92
N SER A 49 -2.97 19.19 -4.18
CA SER A 49 -4.06 18.31 -4.62
C SER A 49 -3.93 16.91 -4.04
N ILE A 50 -5.10 16.31 -3.79
CA ILE A 50 -5.22 14.87 -3.58
C ILE A 50 -6.05 14.34 -4.74
N VAL A 51 -5.51 13.37 -5.46
CA VAL A 51 -6.11 12.85 -6.69
C VAL A 51 -6.56 11.42 -6.47
N PHE A 52 -7.85 11.14 -6.66
CA PHE A 52 -8.41 9.79 -6.65
C PHE A 52 -8.81 9.41 -8.07
N SER A 53 -8.15 8.42 -8.67
CA SER A 53 -8.55 7.89 -9.97
C SER A 53 -9.43 6.64 -9.81
N PHE A 54 -10.61 6.65 -10.42
CA PHE A 54 -11.55 5.53 -10.47
C PHE A 54 -11.45 4.77 -11.80
N SER A 55 -10.75 5.34 -12.79
CA SER A 55 -10.46 4.70 -14.07
C SER A 55 -8.98 4.77 -14.45
N ASN A 56 -8.57 3.88 -15.37
CA ASN A 56 -7.22 3.89 -15.93
C ASN A 56 -6.91 5.16 -16.72
N ASP A 57 -7.91 5.76 -17.36
CA ASP A 57 -7.71 6.99 -18.12
C ASP A 57 -7.54 8.19 -17.20
N ALA A 58 -8.25 8.24 -16.08
CA ALA A 58 -7.99 9.22 -15.03
C ALA A 58 -6.57 9.07 -14.47
N ALA A 59 -6.12 7.84 -14.19
CA ALA A 59 -4.76 7.58 -13.70
C ALA A 59 -3.68 8.09 -14.67
N LYS A 60 -3.81 7.83 -15.99
CA LYS A 60 -2.91 8.40 -17.01
C LYS A 60 -2.97 9.92 -17.04
N ARG A 61 -4.18 10.48 -16.96
CA ARG A 61 -4.41 11.93 -17.00
C ARG A 61 -3.71 12.65 -15.85
N VAL A 62 -3.56 12.04 -14.68
CA VAL A 62 -2.80 12.64 -13.56
C VAL A 62 -1.37 12.99 -13.99
N PHE A 63 -0.66 12.05 -14.63
CA PHE A 63 0.72 12.25 -15.07
C PHE A 63 0.83 13.27 -16.21
N GLU A 64 -0.14 13.29 -17.13
CA GLU A 64 -0.22 14.32 -18.18
C GLU A 64 -0.39 15.72 -17.58
N LEU A 65 -1.27 15.88 -16.59
CA LEU A 65 -1.47 17.15 -15.90
C LEU A 65 -0.25 17.55 -15.08
N ALA A 66 0.41 16.58 -14.43
CA ALA A 66 1.63 16.77 -13.66
C ALA A 66 2.76 17.34 -14.52
N ASN A 67 2.94 16.84 -15.75
CA ASN A 67 3.92 17.35 -16.71
C ASN A 67 3.63 18.80 -17.15
N ASN A 68 2.36 19.20 -17.18
CA ASN A 68 1.93 20.54 -17.59
C ASN A 68 1.79 21.53 -16.41
N THR A 69 2.11 21.11 -15.19
CA THR A 69 1.97 21.91 -13.97
C THR A 69 3.32 22.08 -13.31
N GLU A 70 3.86 23.30 -13.34
CA GLU A 70 5.18 23.62 -12.79
C GLU A 70 5.20 23.47 -11.26
N SER A 71 4.28 24.14 -10.55
CA SER A 71 4.19 24.06 -9.09
C SER A 71 3.04 23.18 -8.64
N LYS A 72 3.37 22.08 -7.95
CA LYS A 72 2.42 21.05 -7.50
C LYS A 72 2.96 20.25 -6.32
N LYS A 73 2.13 19.99 -5.32
CA LYS A 73 2.29 18.96 -4.30
C LYS A 73 1.06 18.06 -4.39
N CYS A 74 1.24 16.85 -4.89
CA CYS A 74 0.16 15.96 -5.28
C CYS A 74 0.29 14.61 -4.59
N VAL A 75 -0.72 14.24 -3.80
CA VAL A 75 -0.89 12.87 -3.31
C VAL A 75 -1.83 12.13 -4.25
N PHE A 76 -1.37 10.99 -4.76
CA PHE A 76 -2.10 10.18 -5.73
C PHE A 76 -2.63 8.89 -5.09
N CYS A 77 -3.94 8.67 -5.19
CA CYS A 77 -4.66 7.50 -4.71
C CYS A 77 -5.19 6.70 -5.90
N ALA A 78 -4.54 5.57 -6.21
CA ALA A 78 -4.82 4.74 -7.38
C ALA A 78 -6.04 3.81 -7.20
N THR A 79 -7.19 4.37 -6.84
CA THR A 79 -8.42 3.63 -6.48
C THR A 79 -8.86 2.61 -7.55
N GLN A 80 -8.61 2.90 -8.83
CA GLN A 80 -8.97 2.07 -9.98
C GLN A 80 -8.34 0.68 -10.00
N VAL A 81 -7.17 0.49 -9.38
CA VAL A 81 -6.50 -0.83 -9.34
C VAL A 81 -6.79 -1.60 -8.05
N PHE A 82 -7.41 -0.95 -7.07
CA PHE A 82 -7.90 -1.53 -5.82
C PHE A 82 -9.43 -1.69 -5.89
N ASP A 83 -10.19 -1.02 -5.03
CA ASP A 83 -11.65 -0.99 -5.07
C ASP A 83 -12.21 0.40 -5.49
N PRO A 84 -12.63 0.60 -6.76
CA PRO A 84 -13.14 1.87 -7.27
C PRO A 84 -14.59 2.15 -6.87
N THR A 85 -14.98 1.82 -5.64
CA THR A 85 -16.29 2.16 -5.09
C THR A 85 -16.24 3.50 -4.36
N LEU A 86 -17.40 4.16 -4.26
CA LEU A 86 -17.54 5.39 -3.49
C LEU A 86 -17.13 5.18 -2.03
N ASP A 87 -17.60 4.09 -1.41
CA ASP A 87 -17.35 3.80 0.00
C ASP A 87 -15.86 3.57 0.29
N SER A 88 -15.17 2.81 -0.57
CA SER A 88 -13.72 2.59 -0.44
C SER A 88 -12.91 3.88 -0.61
N ALA A 89 -13.31 4.76 -1.54
CA ALA A 89 -12.65 6.04 -1.73
C ALA A 89 -12.86 7.00 -0.54
N LEU A 90 -14.08 7.05 0.01
CA LEU A 90 -14.37 7.85 1.21
C LEU A 90 -13.65 7.30 2.45
N TYR A 91 -13.60 5.99 2.60
CA TYR A 91 -12.78 5.32 3.61
C TYR A 91 -11.30 5.69 3.48
N SER A 92 -10.77 5.63 2.26
CA SER A 92 -9.37 5.98 1.98
C SER A 92 -9.07 7.45 2.29
N LEU A 93 -10.01 8.36 1.96
CA LEU A 93 -9.89 9.77 2.33
C LEU A 93 -9.94 9.97 3.85
N ASP A 94 -10.82 9.26 4.56
CA ASP A 94 -10.89 9.34 6.03
C ASP A 94 -9.58 8.88 6.69
N LEU A 95 -9.01 7.75 6.24
CA LEU A 95 -7.69 7.30 6.69
C LEU A 95 -6.61 8.35 6.40
N LEU A 96 -6.59 8.87 5.17
CA LEU A 96 -5.62 9.89 4.74
C LEU A 96 -5.66 11.14 5.63
N LEU A 97 -6.87 11.59 6.02
CA LEU A 97 -7.06 12.76 6.87
C LEU A 97 -6.69 12.52 8.34
N LYS A 98 -6.66 11.25 8.78
CA LYS A 98 -6.22 10.85 10.12
C LYS A 98 -4.71 10.63 10.21
N SER A 99 -4.05 10.36 9.08
CA SER A 99 -2.61 10.17 9.01
C SER A 99 -1.82 11.43 9.40
N ASP A 100 -0.64 11.21 9.97
CA ASP A 100 0.36 12.25 10.24
C ASP A 100 1.57 12.03 9.33
N PHE A 101 1.66 12.84 8.28
CA PHE A 101 2.71 12.72 7.26
C PHE A 101 4.09 13.09 7.79
N GLU A 102 4.18 14.06 8.70
CA GLU A 102 5.46 14.48 9.25
C GLU A 102 6.05 13.37 10.12
N GLN A 103 5.23 12.81 11.01
CA GLN A 103 5.65 11.66 11.81
C GLN A 103 5.97 10.44 10.95
N ALA A 104 5.20 10.19 9.90
CA ALA A 104 5.48 9.10 8.98
C ALA A 104 6.86 9.26 8.32
N LEU A 105 7.19 10.42 7.76
CA LEU A 105 8.51 10.66 7.15
C LEU A 105 9.67 10.53 8.14
N ILE A 106 9.50 10.99 9.39
CA ILE A 106 10.47 10.78 10.47
C ILE A 106 10.65 9.29 10.76
N ALA A 107 9.54 8.53 10.83
CA ALA A 107 9.57 7.09 11.05
C ALA A 107 10.22 6.34 9.88
N GLN A 108 9.89 6.69 8.63
CA GLN A 108 10.52 6.12 7.43
C GLN A 108 12.03 6.31 7.46
N ARG A 109 12.52 7.51 7.81
CA ARG A 109 13.97 7.76 7.97
C ARG A 109 14.61 6.87 9.03
N ARG A 110 13.95 6.66 10.17
CA ARG A 110 14.45 5.77 11.23
C ARG A 110 14.52 4.32 10.76
N VAL A 111 13.50 3.85 10.06
CA VAL A 111 13.45 2.50 9.48
C VAL A 111 14.53 2.34 8.41
N LEU A 112 14.65 3.30 7.48
CA LEU A 112 15.67 3.33 6.44
C LEU A 112 17.09 3.24 7.02
N ASN A 113 17.41 4.06 8.03
CA ASN A 113 18.72 4.03 8.69
C ASN A 113 18.99 2.68 9.35
N ARG A 114 17.96 2.06 9.96
CA ARG A 114 18.08 0.74 10.59
C ARG A 114 18.35 -0.35 9.55
N LEU A 115 17.62 -0.34 8.43
CA LEU A 115 17.77 -1.29 7.33
C LEU A 115 19.14 -1.15 6.64
N ASN A 116 19.64 0.08 6.49
CA ASN A 116 20.96 0.33 5.90
C ASN A 116 22.14 -0.04 6.81
N SER A 117 21.90 -0.23 8.11
CA SER A 117 22.96 -0.49 9.10
C SER A 117 23.06 -1.96 9.52
N ASN A 118 22.13 -2.82 9.09
CA ASN A 118 22.08 -4.22 9.52
C ASN A 118 21.55 -5.09 8.37
N ASP A 119 22.08 -6.31 8.28
CA ASP A 119 21.71 -7.25 7.22
C ASP A 119 20.75 -8.35 7.70
N SER A 120 20.41 -8.39 8.99
CA SER A 120 19.58 -9.45 9.57
C SER A 120 18.67 -8.90 10.66
N PHE A 121 17.41 -9.34 10.64
CA PHE A 121 16.38 -8.89 11.55
C PHE A 121 15.48 -10.04 12.00
N ALA A 122 15.07 -10.00 13.27
CA ALA A 122 13.98 -10.79 13.79
C ALA A 122 12.67 -9.98 13.72
N MET A 123 11.57 -10.69 13.45
CA MET A 123 10.22 -10.17 13.48
C MET A 123 9.46 -10.80 14.63
N THR A 124 8.93 -9.93 15.51
CA THR A 124 8.23 -10.34 16.72
C THR A 124 7.04 -9.43 17.01
N GLY A 125 6.08 -9.90 17.81
CA GLY A 125 4.85 -9.18 18.10
C GLY A 125 3.69 -9.66 17.22
N ASN A 126 2.46 -9.52 17.73
CA ASN A 126 1.24 -9.99 17.07
C ASN A 126 1.34 -11.44 16.51
N GLY A 127 1.90 -12.37 17.30
CA GLY A 127 2.07 -13.77 16.86
C GLY A 127 3.16 -14.03 15.83
N ALA A 128 3.89 -13.01 15.36
CA ALA A 128 4.98 -13.17 14.42
C ALA A 128 6.18 -13.91 15.04
N ASN A 129 6.75 -14.82 14.26
CA ASN A 129 8.02 -15.49 14.52
C ASN A 129 8.72 -15.70 13.18
N ALA A 130 9.47 -14.69 12.76
CA ALA A 130 10.16 -14.74 11.48
C ALA A 130 11.51 -14.05 11.54
N GLN A 131 12.31 -14.31 10.50
CA GLN A 131 13.59 -13.69 10.26
C GLN A 131 13.64 -13.19 8.83
N ILE A 132 14.33 -12.07 8.64
CA ILE A 132 14.69 -11.58 7.32
C ILE A 132 16.18 -11.29 7.27
N GLU A 133 16.80 -11.68 6.17
CA GLU A 133 18.13 -11.25 5.77
C GLU A 133 17.99 -10.28 4.60
N ILE A 134 18.69 -9.14 4.67
CA ILE A 134 18.80 -8.17 3.59
C ILE A 134 20.16 -8.39 2.92
N PHE A 135 20.16 -8.53 1.60
CA PHE A 135 21.42 -8.74 0.88
C PHE A 135 22.11 -7.42 0.57
N SER A 136 23.44 -7.41 0.58
CA SER A 136 24.27 -6.21 0.43
C SER A 136 24.06 -5.40 -0.86
N HIS A 137 23.50 -6.00 -1.91
CA HIS A 137 23.18 -5.32 -3.16
C HIS A 137 21.80 -4.65 -3.14
N ALA A 138 20.99 -4.94 -2.13
CA ALA A 138 19.63 -4.43 -2.01
C ALA A 138 19.64 -2.97 -1.55
N GLN A 139 18.66 -2.21 -2.04
CA GLN A 139 18.41 -0.85 -1.59
C GLN A 139 16.92 -0.73 -1.29
N PRO A 140 16.53 -0.35 -0.07
CA PRO A 140 15.13 -0.11 0.23
C PRO A 140 14.68 1.18 -0.46
N TYR A 141 13.39 1.25 -0.78
CA TYR A 141 12.73 2.49 -1.14
C TYR A 141 12.03 3.06 0.09
N ALA A 142 12.20 4.37 0.30
CA ALA A 142 11.50 5.13 1.33
C ALA A 142 11.39 6.58 0.84
N LEU A 143 10.22 7.19 1.02
CA LEU A 143 10.09 8.63 0.86
C LEU A 143 10.65 9.34 2.09
N ILE A 144 11.51 10.33 1.91
CA ILE A 144 12.04 11.14 3.01
C ILE A 144 11.65 12.61 2.83
N SER A 145 11.80 13.41 3.89
CA SER A 145 11.41 14.82 3.89
C SER A 145 11.98 15.60 2.70
N GLU A 146 13.22 15.33 2.33
CA GLU A 146 13.96 15.95 1.23
C GLU A 146 13.31 15.68 -0.12
N ASP A 147 12.62 14.55 -0.30
CA ASP A 147 11.94 14.20 -1.54
C ASP A 147 10.65 15.02 -1.76
N ILE A 148 10.14 15.68 -0.71
CA ILE A 148 8.87 16.41 -0.72
C ILE A 148 8.98 17.90 -0.36
N GLU A 149 10.21 18.40 -0.20
CA GLU A 149 10.47 19.84 0.02
C GLU A 149 9.92 20.66 -1.16
N GLU A 150 10.22 20.17 -2.37
CA GLU A 150 9.84 20.78 -3.65
C GLU A 150 8.52 20.21 -4.22
N ASN A 151 8.29 20.44 -5.51
CA ASN A 151 7.12 19.92 -6.22
C ASN A 151 7.19 18.39 -6.34
N PHE A 152 6.11 17.71 -5.97
CA PHE A 152 6.04 16.26 -6.04
C PHE A 152 4.69 15.76 -6.56
N ILE A 153 4.72 14.55 -7.09
CA ILE A 153 3.57 13.68 -7.28
C ILE A 153 3.97 12.31 -6.75
N GLN A 154 3.36 11.89 -5.64
CA GLN A 154 3.70 10.62 -5.01
C GLN A 154 2.45 9.80 -4.78
N SER A 155 2.57 8.48 -4.94
CA SER A 155 1.53 7.55 -4.50
C SER A 155 1.37 7.68 -2.99
N VAL A 156 0.13 7.57 -2.52
CA VAL A 156 -0.18 7.68 -1.09
C VAL A 156 0.55 6.64 -0.24
N ALA A 157 0.81 5.44 -0.79
CA ALA A 157 1.57 4.39 -0.14
C ALA A 157 2.98 4.82 0.28
N GLU A 158 3.65 5.59 -0.58
CA GLU A 158 5.07 5.94 -0.43
C GLU A 158 5.34 6.80 0.80
N PHE A 159 4.31 7.45 1.34
CA PHE A 159 4.41 8.22 2.57
C PHE A 159 4.39 7.36 3.85
N PHE A 160 4.00 6.10 3.75
CA PHE A 160 3.66 5.28 4.90
C PHE A 160 4.36 3.92 4.95
N GLU A 161 5.34 3.66 4.08
CA GLU A 161 6.12 2.43 4.09
C GLU A 161 7.59 2.62 3.68
N VAL A 162 8.43 1.70 4.17
CA VAL A 162 9.77 1.45 3.63
C VAL A 162 9.80 0.02 3.11
N HIS A 163 10.12 -0.18 1.83
CA HIS A 163 9.98 -1.49 1.19
C HIS A 163 11.18 -1.91 0.35
N TYR A 164 11.30 -3.22 0.15
CA TYR A 164 12.13 -3.84 -0.88
C TYR A 164 11.22 -4.54 -1.89
N ALA A 165 11.37 -4.21 -3.17
CA ALA A 165 10.59 -4.82 -4.25
C ALA A 165 11.45 -5.73 -5.16
N HIS A 166 10.92 -6.90 -5.51
CA HIS A 166 11.50 -7.88 -6.42
C HIS A 166 10.64 -8.10 -7.68
N MET A 167 10.37 -6.99 -8.38
CA MET A 167 9.47 -6.98 -9.54
C MET A 167 10.03 -7.74 -10.75
N ASN A 168 11.36 -7.76 -10.94
CA ASN A 168 11.99 -8.52 -12.03
C ASN A 168 12.43 -9.91 -11.55
N PRO A 169 11.80 -11.01 -12.00
CA PRO A 169 12.15 -12.35 -11.53
C PRO A 169 13.53 -12.82 -12.00
N LYS A 170 14.15 -12.11 -12.97
CA LYS A 170 15.47 -12.43 -13.51
C LYS A 170 16.62 -11.82 -12.70
N THR A 171 16.34 -10.87 -11.81
CA THR A 171 17.37 -10.29 -10.93
C THR A 171 17.44 -11.07 -9.62
N PRO A 172 18.57 -11.04 -8.90
CA PRO A 172 18.64 -11.53 -7.53
C PRO A 172 17.53 -10.91 -6.66
N SER A 173 17.02 -11.70 -5.72
CA SER A 173 16.09 -11.17 -4.71
C SER A 173 16.86 -10.26 -3.75
N PRO A 174 16.29 -9.13 -3.30
CA PRO A 174 16.94 -8.20 -2.38
C PRO A 174 16.98 -8.71 -0.91
N PHE A 175 16.17 -9.71 -0.57
CA PHE A 175 16.06 -10.22 0.79
C PHE A 175 15.83 -11.74 0.82
N SER A 176 15.91 -12.34 2.00
CA SER A 176 15.47 -13.70 2.30
C SER A 176 14.62 -13.70 3.56
N PHE A 177 13.37 -14.12 3.45
CA PHE A 177 12.40 -14.21 4.53
C PHE A 177 12.14 -15.68 4.89
N HIS A 178 12.08 -15.97 6.18
CA HIS A 178 11.72 -17.27 6.73
C HIS A 178 10.93 -17.12 8.02
N GLY A 179 9.80 -17.84 8.15
CA GLY A 179 9.03 -17.92 9.39
C GLY A 179 7.54 -17.72 9.18
N THR A 180 6.85 -17.27 10.24
CA THR A 180 5.40 -17.14 10.28
C THR A 180 4.94 -15.75 10.69
N LEU A 181 3.86 -15.27 10.07
CA LEU A 181 3.17 -14.02 10.40
C LEU A 181 1.67 -14.29 10.61
N GLU A 182 1.07 -13.58 11.56
CA GLU A 182 -0.40 -13.46 11.63
C GLU A 182 -0.85 -12.33 10.70
N ILE A 183 -1.84 -12.61 9.87
CA ILE A 183 -2.35 -11.74 8.82
C ILE A 183 -3.74 -11.29 9.21
N SER A 184 -3.93 -9.97 9.31
CA SER A 184 -5.22 -9.37 9.65
C SER A 184 -6.07 -9.02 8.43
N GLY A 185 -5.43 -8.91 7.25
CA GLY A 185 -6.12 -8.62 5.99
C GLY A 185 -5.21 -8.82 4.79
N ILE A 186 -5.82 -8.83 3.61
CA ILE A 186 -5.09 -8.85 2.34
C ILE A 186 -5.57 -7.72 1.43
N LEU A 187 -4.66 -7.16 0.64
CA LEU A 187 -5.00 -6.29 -0.48
C LEU A 187 -4.79 -7.06 -1.77
N THR A 188 -5.62 -6.81 -2.77
CA THR A 188 -5.53 -7.51 -4.05
C THR A 188 -5.64 -6.54 -5.21
N VAL A 189 -4.64 -6.57 -6.09
CA VAL A 189 -4.50 -5.61 -7.19
C VAL A 189 -4.29 -6.35 -8.49
N LEU A 190 -5.09 -6.02 -9.50
CA LEU A 190 -4.89 -6.46 -10.88
C LEU A 190 -4.87 -5.22 -11.80
N ARG A 191 -3.68 -4.77 -12.18
CA ARG A 191 -3.47 -3.53 -12.94
C ARG A 191 -4.00 -3.63 -14.36
N LYS A 192 -3.96 -4.82 -14.96
CA LYS A 192 -4.46 -5.09 -16.31
C LYS A 192 -5.27 -6.38 -16.31
N PRO A 193 -6.45 -6.41 -16.97
CA PRO A 193 -7.17 -7.65 -17.19
C PRO A 193 -6.26 -8.68 -17.86
N ASN A 194 -6.12 -9.85 -17.25
CA ASN A 194 -5.38 -10.96 -17.83
C ASN A 194 -6.36 -12.09 -18.19
N PRO A 195 -6.62 -12.34 -19.49
CA PRO A 195 -7.56 -13.38 -19.92
C PRO A 195 -7.07 -14.81 -19.65
N THR A 196 -5.79 -15.01 -19.30
CA THR A 196 -5.27 -16.34 -18.95
C THR A 196 -5.58 -16.75 -17.52
N LEU A 197 -6.02 -15.81 -16.68
CA LEU A 197 -6.41 -16.11 -15.30
C LEU A 197 -7.79 -16.79 -15.26
N PRO A 198 -7.98 -17.81 -14.40
CA PRO A 198 -9.27 -18.45 -14.23
C PRO A 198 -10.40 -17.46 -13.93
N SER A 199 -11.58 -17.72 -14.51
CA SER A 199 -12.78 -16.98 -14.18
C SER A 199 -13.14 -17.16 -12.69
N GLY A 200 -13.71 -16.12 -12.09
CA GLY A 200 -14.13 -16.16 -10.69
C GLY A 200 -13.02 -15.91 -9.65
N LEU A 201 -11.74 -15.78 -10.05
CA LEU A 201 -10.66 -15.48 -9.10
C LEU A 201 -10.90 -14.21 -8.28
N LYS A 202 -11.45 -13.15 -8.88
CA LYS A 202 -11.81 -11.93 -8.15
C LYS A 202 -12.80 -12.20 -7.02
N ILE A 203 -13.77 -13.08 -7.25
CA ILE A 203 -14.79 -13.46 -6.25
C ILE A 203 -14.13 -14.31 -5.16
N ALA A 204 -13.30 -15.28 -5.54
CA ALA A 204 -12.58 -16.14 -4.61
C ALA A 204 -11.62 -15.35 -3.71
N LEU A 205 -10.87 -14.39 -4.28
CA LEU A 205 -9.99 -13.51 -3.52
C LEU A 205 -10.76 -12.57 -2.59
N ARG A 206 -11.92 -12.06 -3.02
CA ARG A 206 -12.80 -11.28 -2.14
C ARG A 206 -13.29 -12.12 -0.96
N TRP A 207 -13.75 -13.35 -1.23
CA TRP A 207 -14.14 -14.28 -0.17
C TRP A 207 -12.98 -14.57 0.80
N LEU A 208 -11.77 -14.79 0.28
CA LEU A 208 -10.58 -14.97 1.12
C LEU A 208 -10.29 -13.73 1.96
N SER A 209 -10.39 -12.53 1.38
CA SER A 209 -10.21 -11.26 2.09
C SER A 209 -11.21 -11.11 3.23
N ASP A 210 -12.50 -11.39 2.98
CA ASP A 210 -13.54 -11.35 4.02
C ASP A 210 -13.23 -12.37 5.12
N LEU A 211 -12.87 -13.60 4.76
CA LEU A 211 -12.54 -14.68 5.69
C LEU A 211 -11.36 -14.32 6.61
N ILE A 212 -10.27 -13.78 6.04
CA ILE A 212 -9.08 -13.34 6.79
C ILE A 212 -9.42 -12.17 7.71
N SER A 213 -10.18 -11.19 7.23
CA SER A 213 -10.55 -10.03 8.05
C SER A 213 -11.39 -10.39 9.28
N GLU A 214 -12.16 -11.48 9.20
CA GLU A 214 -13.04 -11.94 10.28
C GLU A 214 -12.33 -12.86 11.27
N ASN A 215 -11.41 -13.70 10.79
CA ASN A 215 -10.83 -14.80 11.58
C ASN A 215 -9.32 -14.67 11.81
N GLY A 216 -8.64 -13.75 11.12
CA GLY A 216 -7.20 -13.76 10.95
C GLY A 216 -6.73 -14.93 10.09
N ALA A 217 -5.43 -14.94 9.78
CA ALA A 217 -4.78 -16.08 9.14
C ALA A 217 -3.32 -16.21 9.55
N THR A 218 -2.80 -17.43 9.59
CA THR A 218 -1.36 -17.66 9.74
C THR A 218 -0.73 -17.88 8.37
N LEU A 219 0.23 -17.03 8.01
CA LEU A 219 1.06 -17.15 6.80
C LEU A 219 2.41 -17.78 7.16
N SER A 220 2.79 -18.85 6.47
CA SER A 220 4.10 -19.49 6.61
C SER A 220 4.93 -19.31 5.34
N VAL A 221 6.19 -18.91 5.52
CA VAL A 221 7.13 -18.64 4.43
C VAL A 221 8.45 -19.36 4.68
N THR A 222 8.95 -20.05 3.66
CA THR A 222 10.26 -20.69 3.68
C THR A 222 11.08 -20.17 2.51
N ASN A 223 12.18 -19.47 2.79
CA ASN A 223 13.13 -18.97 1.79
C ASN A 223 12.43 -18.17 0.67
N ASN A 224 11.67 -17.15 1.05
CA ASN A 224 10.84 -16.32 0.16
C ASN A 224 9.71 -17.04 -0.58
N VAL A 225 9.34 -18.25 -0.21
CA VAL A 225 8.19 -18.95 -0.82
C VAL A 225 7.11 -19.15 0.22
N ILE A 226 5.91 -18.64 -0.05
CA ILE A 226 4.74 -18.95 0.78
C ILE A 226 4.48 -20.45 0.67
N THR A 227 4.47 -21.14 1.81
CA THR A 227 4.22 -22.58 1.89
C THR A 227 2.84 -22.91 2.45
N SER A 228 2.23 -21.97 3.19
CA SER A 228 0.92 -22.14 3.81
C SER A 228 0.26 -20.78 4.08
N LEU A 229 -1.04 -20.70 3.86
CA LEU A 229 -1.91 -19.63 4.38
C LEU A 229 -3.15 -20.30 4.97
N LYS A 230 -3.30 -20.22 6.30
CA LYS A 230 -4.38 -20.91 7.01
C LYS A 230 -5.33 -19.97 7.72
N THR A 231 -6.63 -20.19 7.55
CA THR A 231 -7.70 -19.58 8.36
C THR A 231 -8.51 -20.70 9.00
N ASN A 232 -8.73 -20.71 10.32
CA ASN A 232 -9.52 -21.77 10.98
C ASN A 232 -9.09 -23.21 10.63
N ASN A 233 -7.78 -23.42 10.38
CA ASN A 233 -7.15 -24.67 9.89
C ASN A 233 -7.38 -25.04 8.41
N ASP A 234 -8.15 -24.27 7.65
CA ASP A 234 -8.29 -24.46 6.20
C ASP A 234 -7.11 -23.84 5.44
N GLU A 235 -6.56 -24.56 4.47
CA GLU A 235 -5.40 -24.15 3.68
C GLU A 235 -5.81 -23.49 2.35
N HIS A 236 -5.25 -22.30 2.07
CA HIS A 236 -5.60 -21.46 0.92
C HIS A 236 -4.48 -21.25 -0.09
N VAL A 237 -3.29 -21.83 0.12
CA VAL A 237 -2.12 -21.60 -0.74
C VAL A 237 -2.36 -21.88 -2.24
N LYS A 238 -3.25 -22.83 -2.58
CA LYS A 238 -3.60 -23.12 -3.99
C LYS A 238 -4.33 -21.96 -4.68
N LEU A 239 -5.18 -21.25 -3.95
CA LEU A 239 -5.84 -20.06 -4.48
C LEU A 239 -4.82 -18.96 -4.74
N LEU A 240 -3.87 -18.77 -3.83
CA LEU A 240 -2.78 -17.81 -4.00
C LEU A 240 -1.91 -18.11 -5.23
N ASP A 241 -1.52 -19.37 -5.42
CA ASP A 241 -0.68 -19.80 -6.55
C ASP A 241 -1.35 -19.51 -7.89
N LEU A 242 -2.66 -19.83 -8.00
CA LEU A 242 -3.46 -19.50 -9.18
C LEU A 242 -3.58 -17.98 -9.39
N ALA A 243 -3.79 -17.23 -8.31
CA ALA A 243 -3.99 -15.78 -8.37
C ALA A 243 -2.72 -15.02 -8.75
N ALA A 244 -1.56 -15.42 -8.23
CA ALA A 244 -0.27 -14.76 -8.45
C ALA A 244 0.30 -14.99 -9.86
N GLY A 245 -0.30 -15.88 -10.65
CA GLY A 245 0.10 -16.14 -12.03
C GLY A 245 1.53 -16.67 -12.14
N HIS A 246 2.29 -16.22 -13.14
CA HIS A 246 3.64 -16.74 -13.39
C HIS A 246 4.67 -16.43 -12.31
N ARG A 247 4.41 -15.44 -11.45
CA ARG A 247 5.26 -15.16 -10.28
C ARG A 247 5.13 -16.25 -9.21
N GLY A 248 4.00 -16.95 -9.18
CA GLY A 248 3.67 -17.97 -8.19
C GLY A 248 3.77 -17.44 -6.76
N LEU A 249 4.12 -18.33 -5.83
CA LEU A 249 4.17 -18.06 -4.38
C LEU A 249 5.47 -17.40 -3.90
N LYS A 250 6.32 -16.93 -4.82
CA LYS A 250 7.57 -16.23 -4.45
C LYS A 250 7.24 -14.82 -4.00
N LEU A 251 7.77 -14.43 -2.85
CA LEU A 251 7.67 -13.07 -2.35
C LEU A 251 8.23 -12.10 -3.40
N THR A 252 7.43 -11.08 -3.69
CA THR A 252 7.77 -9.97 -4.58
C THR A 252 8.03 -8.69 -3.79
N GLU A 253 7.62 -8.64 -2.52
CA GLU A 253 7.82 -7.48 -1.67
C GLU A 253 7.97 -7.86 -0.20
N PHE A 254 8.79 -7.08 0.51
CA PHE A 254 8.80 -6.98 1.96
C PHE A 254 8.79 -5.50 2.32
N ALA A 255 7.89 -5.10 3.21
CA ALA A 255 7.71 -3.70 3.57
C ALA A 255 7.42 -3.55 5.07
N ILE A 256 7.80 -2.39 5.58
CA ILE A 256 7.53 -1.95 6.96
C ILE A 256 6.67 -0.70 6.88
N GLY A 257 5.40 -0.85 7.25
CA GLY A 257 4.48 0.27 7.37
C GLY A 257 4.78 1.09 8.62
N VAL A 258 4.54 2.41 8.56
CA VAL A 258 4.90 3.36 9.63
C VAL A 258 3.75 4.24 10.12
N ASN A 259 2.56 4.09 9.54
CA ASN A 259 1.41 4.92 9.91
C ASN A 259 0.72 4.37 11.16
N GLU A 260 1.08 4.89 12.33
CA GLU A 260 0.45 4.51 13.60
C GLU A 260 -0.95 5.13 13.78
N ASN A 261 -1.21 6.29 13.18
CA ASN A 261 -2.41 7.10 13.43
C ASN A 261 -3.70 6.45 12.93
N ILE A 262 -3.60 5.53 11.97
CA ILE A 262 -4.76 4.85 11.38
C ILE A 262 -5.08 3.52 12.08
N ALA A 263 -4.29 3.08 13.06
CA ALA A 263 -4.40 1.75 13.67
C ALA A 263 -5.81 1.40 14.16
N THR A 264 -6.51 2.33 14.79
CA THR A 264 -7.87 2.10 15.31
C THR A 264 -8.98 2.33 14.28
N SER A 265 -8.63 2.72 13.06
CA SER A 265 -9.58 3.05 11.98
C SER A 265 -9.52 2.05 10.81
N ILE A 266 -8.59 1.11 10.82
CA ILE A 266 -8.43 0.15 9.73
C ILE A 266 -9.63 -0.79 9.67
N ASN A 267 -10.19 -0.90 8.47
CA ASN A 267 -11.11 -1.95 8.07
C ASN A 267 -10.42 -2.87 7.06
N TYR A 268 -9.99 -4.06 7.52
CA TYR A 268 -9.33 -5.05 6.69
C TYR A 268 -10.22 -5.70 5.61
N LYS A 269 -11.54 -5.43 5.62
CA LYS A 269 -12.44 -5.81 4.51
C LYS A 269 -12.34 -4.89 3.31
N THR A 270 -11.88 -3.66 3.51
CA THR A 270 -11.81 -2.67 2.43
C THR A 270 -10.47 -2.80 1.72
N ASN A 271 -10.50 -3.10 0.42
CA ASN A 271 -9.32 -3.14 -0.43
C ASN A 271 -8.88 -1.70 -0.75
N SER A 272 -8.11 -1.10 0.15
CA SER A 272 -7.60 0.27 0.06
C SER A 272 -6.09 0.27 0.23
N GLN A 273 -5.41 0.99 -0.65
CA GLN A 273 -3.97 1.20 -0.59
C GLN A 273 -3.50 1.77 0.76
N LEU A 274 -4.33 2.56 1.45
CA LEU A 274 -3.95 3.14 2.74
C LEU A 274 -3.74 2.09 3.84
N ASN A 275 -4.30 0.89 3.67
CA ASN A 275 -4.16 -0.17 4.65
C ASN A 275 -2.75 -0.75 4.69
N GLU A 276 -1.98 -0.72 3.60
CA GLU A 276 -0.60 -1.26 3.57
C GLU A 276 0.37 -0.39 4.39
N GLY A 277 0.08 0.90 4.54
CA GLY A 277 0.90 1.82 5.32
C GLY A 277 0.79 1.67 6.85
N ILE A 278 -0.11 0.82 7.37
CA ILE A 278 -0.29 0.61 8.81
C ILE A 278 1.02 0.16 9.48
N ARG A 279 1.29 0.65 10.70
CA ARG A 279 2.46 0.16 11.46
C ARG A 279 2.47 -1.37 11.56
N GLY A 280 3.54 -1.97 11.07
CA GLY A 280 3.75 -3.41 11.07
C GLY A 280 4.61 -3.85 9.88
N VAL A 281 4.37 -5.06 9.41
CA VAL A 281 5.02 -5.64 8.23
C VAL A 281 3.95 -6.06 7.23
N HIS A 282 4.20 -5.88 5.95
CA HIS A 282 3.52 -6.66 4.92
C HIS A 282 4.50 -7.35 4.00
N LEU A 283 4.02 -8.44 3.44
CA LEU A 283 4.69 -9.21 2.40
C LEU A 283 3.79 -9.23 1.17
N ALA A 284 4.36 -9.26 -0.02
CA ALA A 284 3.56 -9.40 -1.24
C ALA A 284 3.99 -10.58 -2.10
N ILE A 285 3.05 -11.08 -2.90
CA ILE A 285 3.32 -11.95 -4.06
C ILE A 285 2.71 -11.33 -5.32
N GLY A 286 3.18 -11.79 -6.49
CA GLY A 286 2.67 -11.32 -7.77
C GLY A 286 3.10 -9.90 -8.15
N ASP A 287 2.77 -9.50 -9.37
CA ASP A 287 3.23 -8.25 -10.01
C ASP A 287 2.08 -7.36 -10.52
N GLY A 288 0.83 -7.77 -10.27
CA GLY A 288 -0.38 -7.07 -10.72
C GLY A 288 -0.58 -7.06 -12.23
N SER A 289 0.30 -7.71 -13.00
CA SER A 289 0.34 -7.68 -14.47
C SER A 289 0.15 -9.06 -15.08
N SER A 290 0.95 -10.04 -14.65
CA SER A 290 0.79 -11.45 -15.03
C SER A 290 -0.21 -12.19 -14.12
N GLY A 291 -0.39 -11.71 -12.90
CA GLY A 291 -1.37 -12.17 -11.93
C GLY A 291 -1.80 -11.02 -11.01
N TYR A 292 -2.55 -11.34 -9.96
CA TYR A 292 -2.80 -10.40 -8.87
C TYR A 292 -1.51 -10.12 -8.11
N HIS A 293 -1.29 -8.86 -7.77
CA HIS A 293 -0.43 -8.50 -6.66
C HIS A 293 -1.26 -8.63 -5.38
N ILE A 294 -0.73 -9.33 -4.38
CA ILE A 294 -1.45 -9.63 -3.14
C ILE A 294 -0.56 -9.29 -1.96
N ASP A 295 -0.97 -8.29 -1.19
CA ASP A 295 -0.29 -7.85 0.04
C ASP A 295 -0.92 -8.53 1.24
N PHE A 296 -0.09 -9.11 2.11
CA PHE A 296 -0.48 -9.75 3.36
C PHE A 296 -0.12 -8.85 4.53
N LEU A 297 -1.14 -8.28 5.19
CA LEU A 297 -0.95 -7.25 6.21
C LEU A 297 -0.79 -7.87 7.60
N SER A 298 0.36 -7.64 8.23
CA SER A 298 0.69 -8.09 9.60
C SER A 298 0.95 -6.87 10.50
N PRO A 299 -0.11 -6.27 11.07
CA PRO A 299 0.02 -5.07 11.89
C PRO A 299 0.76 -5.38 13.20
N GLU A 300 1.35 -4.35 13.79
CA GLU A 300 2.04 -4.39 15.10
C GLU A 300 3.27 -5.30 15.20
N VAL A 301 3.72 -5.88 14.08
CA VAL A 301 4.99 -6.60 14.01
C VAL A 301 6.15 -5.63 14.15
N ASN A 302 7.10 -5.98 15.04
CA ASN A 302 8.32 -5.25 15.26
C ASN A 302 9.47 -5.89 14.48
N VAL A 303 10.23 -5.07 13.75
CA VAL A 303 11.45 -5.49 13.05
C VAL A 303 12.67 -5.01 13.82
N THR A 304 13.38 -5.96 14.44
CA THR A 304 14.53 -5.68 15.32
C THR A 304 15.82 -6.31 14.76
N PRO A 305 16.94 -5.58 14.70
CA PRO A 305 18.20 -6.15 14.24
C PRO A 305 18.62 -7.36 15.06
N THR A 306 19.15 -8.38 14.41
CA THR A 306 19.80 -9.52 15.06
C THR A 306 21.30 -9.43 14.85
N TYR A 307 22.05 -9.39 15.94
CA TYR A 307 23.50 -9.52 15.90
C TYR A 307 23.85 -11.00 15.79
N ARG A 308 24.56 -11.36 14.72
CA ARG A 308 25.26 -12.64 14.65
C ARG A 308 26.59 -12.56 15.37
#